data_AF-A0A956YTT8-F1
#
_entry.id   AF-A0A956YTT8-F1
#
_cell.length_a   1.000
_cell.length_b   1.000
_cell.length_c   1.000
_cell.angle_alpha   90.00
_cell.angle_beta   90.00
_cell.angle_gamma   90.00
#
_symmetry.space_group_name_H-M   'P 1'
#
loop_
_entity.id
_entity.type
_entity.pdbx_description
1 polymer ?
#
loop_
_entity_poly.entity_id
_entity_poly.type
_entity_poly.pdbx_seq_one_letter_code
_entity_poly.pdbx_strand_id
1 'polypeptide(L)'
;MLSTLRLIRTILLASSLLVLMALTARAQSNVTAQAIQFANLRAGIGTDTAVVGEIRTGTAYPVIGRTADYPWLLLADPTSGQPIGWVFRDVVDLSGDVAGVIVFTLDSTWQALPNGVYVPPAFITELSAVDAPPTPSLAAPPEQNVTAVPTLVPTPTLNARVTGVTQGEINIRYGPGVEYPRVGVAQAGETYEVTAWHSQLPWVQIAYAASPNGLGWVQVDLLSYSGDRFSLPAISQTIFTLPTLTPTPAIVEAVQPFGATPVPLSPAFAALGNRLWDRMLAAGFDPATSRLGTLFVMDLQTGEAFSFGGEFAFSGMSINKIAVLTEFYGQIDVTPNDAEAYDIVEAMTCSENTSTNNLLTVIGGGSPYTGARQVT
;
A
#
# COMPACT_ATOMS: atom_id res chain seq x y z
N MET A 1 -37.72 -23.94 -43.37
CA MET A 1 -37.19 -22.98 -42.38
C MET A 1 -36.81 -23.62 -41.04
N LEU A 2 -37.57 -24.61 -40.53
CA LEU A 2 -37.16 -25.35 -39.32
C LEU A 2 -35.95 -26.30 -39.51
N SER A 3 -35.72 -26.85 -40.70
CA SER A 3 -34.58 -27.76 -40.94
C SER A 3 -33.24 -27.04 -41.07
N THR A 4 -33.22 -25.83 -41.63
CA THR A 4 -32.02 -25.00 -41.74
C THR A 4 -31.58 -24.44 -40.38
N LEU A 5 -32.54 -24.07 -39.52
CA LEU A 5 -32.24 -23.68 -38.13
C LEU A 5 -31.72 -24.85 -37.29
N ARG A 6 -32.24 -26.07 -37.52
CA ARG A 6 -31.74 -27.30 -36.87
C ARG A 6 -30.33 -27.62 -37.33
N LEU A 7 -30.04 -27.52 -38.62
CA LEU A 7 -28.72 -27.77 -39.20
C LEU A 7 -27.67 -26.75 -38.74
N ILE A 8 -28.03 -25.47 -38.63
CA ILE A 8 -27.13 -24.42 -38.10
C ILE A 8 -26.87 -24.65 -36.60
N ARG A 9 -27.88 -25.07 -35.82
CA ARG A 9 -27.69 -25.46 -34.42
C ARG A 9 -26.86 -26.73 -34.25
N THR A 10 -27.03 -27.77 -35.08
CA THR A 10 -26.18 -28.96 -35.01
C THR A 10 -24.76 -28.69 -35.49
N ILE A 11 -24.54 -27.81 -36.48
CA ILE A 11 -23.19 -27.41 -36.91
C ILE A 11 -22.53 -26.57 -35.81
N LEU A 12 -23.23 -25.60 -35.20
CA LEU A 12 -22.69 -24.83 -34.06
C LEU A 12 -22.41 -25.72 -32.85
N LEU A 13 -23.33 -26.63 -32.47
CA LEU A 13 -23.08 -27.58 -31.37
C LEU A 13 -21.97 -28.58 -31.70
N ALA A 14 -21.89 -29.11 -32.93
CA ALA A 14 -20.83 -30.01 -33.33
C ALA A 14 -19.47 -29.31 -33.38
N SER A 15 -19.42 -28.04 -33.81
CA SER A 15 -18.21 -27.21 -33.76
C SER A 15 -17.81 -26.91 -32.31
N SER A 16 -18.79 -26.63 -31.44
CA SER A 16 -18.57 -26.43 -29.99
C SER A 16 -18.06 -27.71 -29.32
N LEU A 17 -18.57 -28.87 -29.72
CA LEU A 17 -18.25 -30.18 -29.14
C LEU A 17 -16.90 -30.72 -29.67
N LEU A 18 -16.54 -30.42 -30.92
CA LEU A 18 -15.22 -30.70 -31.50
C LEU A 18 -14.14 -29.80 -30.88
N VAL A 19 -14.44 -28.53 -30.64
CA VAL A 19 -13.58 -27.65 -29.84
C VAL A 19 -13.41 -28.24 -28.44
N LEU A 20 -14.49 -28.73 -27.81
CA LEU A 20 -14.45 -29.32 -26.45
C LEU A 20 -13.65 -30.63 -26.35
N MET A 21 -13.63 -31.47 -27.41
CA MET A 21 -12.85 -32.72 -27.45
C MET A 21 -11.37 -32.50 -27.78
N ALA A 22 -11.02 -31.47 -28.56
CA ALA A 22 -9.63 -31.16 -28.89
C ALA A 22 -8.79 -30.68 -27.67
N LEU A 23 -9.43 -30.19 -26.59
CA LEU A 23 -8.74 -29.81 -25.35
C LEU A 23 -8.15 -30.99 -24.55
N THR A 24 -8.56 -32.23 -24.87
CA THR A 24 -8.09 -33.41 -24.12
C THR A 24 -6.70 -33.88 -24.55
N ALA A 25 -6.13 -33.35 -25.62
CA ALA A 25 -4.82 -33.76 -26.12
C ALA A 25 -3.91 -32.56 -26.42
N ARG A 26 -3.23 -32.09 -25.37
CA ARG A 26 -1.97 -31.28 -25.35
C ARG A 26 -2.10 -29.78 -25.07
N ALA A 27 -2.09 -29.46 -23.78
CA ALA A 27 -1.12 -28.53 -23.21
C ALA A 27 -0.78 -28.99 -21.79
N GLN A 28 -0.26 -30.22 -21.65
CA GLN A 28 0.40 -30.59 -20.40
C GLN A 28 1.73 -29.84 -20.40
N SER A 29 1.68 -28.58 -19.97
CA SER A 29 2.84 -28.01 -19.32
C SER A 29 3.18 -28.98 -18.19
N ASN A 30 4.46 -29.27 -17.99
CA ASN A 30 4.90 -29.96 -16.78
C ASN A 30 4.77 -29.06 -15.54
N VAL A 31 4.04 -27.94 -15.68
CA VAL A 31 3.84 -26.91 -14.68
C VAL A 31 2.48 -27.11 -14.06
N THR A 32 2.47 -27.35 -12.76
CA THR A 32 1.24 -27.43 -11.98
C THR A 32 1.21 -26.36 -10.92
N ALA A 33 0.02 -25.89 -10.59
CA ALA A 33 -0.28 -24.96 -9.52
C ALA A 33 -1.17 -25.64 -8.48
N GLN A 34 -0.82 -25.51 -7.21
CA GLN A 34 -1.64 -25.96 -6.09
C GLN A 34 -1.92 -24.77 -5.18
N ALA A 35 -3.14 -24.60 -4.66
CA ALA A 35 -3.39 -23.52 -3.72
C ALA A 35 -2.63 -23.74 -2.41
N ILE A 36 -2.03 -22.68 -1.86
CA ILE A 36 -1.33 -22.75 -0.56
C ILE A 36 -2.33 -23.14 0.56
N GLN A 37 -3.55 -22.60 0.51
CA GLN A 37 -4.67 -22.99 1.38
C GLN A 37 -5.98 -23.11 0.58
N PHE A 38 -6.47 -21.98 0.07
CA PHE A 38 -7.55 -21.89 -0.91
C PHE A 38 -7.30 -20.66 -1.79
N ALA A 39 -7.78 -20.67 -3.03
CA ALA A 39 -7.69 -19.53 -3.94
C ALA A 39 -8.90 -19.47 -4.86
N ASN A 40 -9.40 -18.27 -5.11
CA ASN A 40 -10.49 -18.04 -6.07
C ASN A 40 -9.95 -18.12 -7.50
N LEU A 41 -10.64 -18.87 -8.35
CA LEU A 41 -10.49 -18.81 -9.80
C LEU A 41 -11.39 -17.71 -10.33
N ARG A 42 -10.83 -16.85 -11.15
CA ARG A 42 -11.52 -15.68 -11.70
C ARG A 42 -11.77 -15.80 -13.20
N ALA A 43 -12.84 -15.14 -13.62
CA ALA A 43 -13.25 -15.06 -15.02
C ALA A 43 -12.15 -14.43 -15.89
N GLY A 44 -11.40 -13.46 -15.36
CA GLY A 44 -10.29 -12.80 -16.06
C GLY A 44 -9.17 -12.42 -15.10
N ILE A 45 -8.18 -11.71 -15.62
CA ILE A 45 -7.13 -11.12 -14.78
C ILE A 45 -7.69 -9.92 -13.99
N GLY A 46 -7.26 -9.74 -12.75
CA GLY A 46 -7.70 -8.64 -11.89
C GLY A 46 -8.64 -9.08 -10.78
N THR A 47 -8.56 -8.41 -9.63
CA THR A 47 -9.34 -8.71 -8.41
C THR A 47 -10.78 -8.20 -8.48
N ASP A 48 -11.11 -7.41 -9.49
CA ASP A 48 -12.42 -6.88 -9.85
C ASP A 48 -13.24 -7.81 -10.76
N THR A 49 -12.62 -8.85 -11.32
CA THR A 49 -13.31 -9.83 -12.18
C THR A 49 -14.11 -10.88 -11.39
N ALA A 50 -15.18 -11.41 -11.99
CA ALA A 50 -16.08 -12.37 -11.33
C ALA A 50 -15.35 -13.66 -10.90
N VAL A 51 -15.73 -14.22 -9.75
CA VAL A 51 -15.25 -15.53 -9.30
C VAL A 51 -16.04 -16.62 -10.02
N VAL A 52 -15.33 -17.53 -10.69
CA VAL A 52 -15.89 -18.64 -11.49
C VAL A 52 -15.64 -20.01 -10.84
N GLY A 53 -14.78 -20.06 -9.83
CA GLY A 53 -14.49 -21.28 -9.08
C GLY A 53 -13.55 -21.04 -7.90
N GLU A 54 -13.19 -22.11 -7.22
CA GLU A 54 -12.23 -22.12 -6.11
C GLU A 54 -11.34 -23.36 -6.23
N ILE A 55 -10.06 -23.21 -5.88
CA ILE A 55 -9.11 -24.31 -5.71
C ILE A 55 -8.64 -24.38 -4.27
N ARG A 56 -8.28 -25.59 -3.82
CA ARG A 56 -7.80 -25.85 -2.45
C ARG A 56 -6.46 -26.56 -2.48
N THR A 57 -5.75 -26.47 -1.36
CA THR A 57 -4.55 -27.28 -1.14
C THR A 57 -4.88 -28.77 -1.25
N GLY A 58 -3.93 -29.57 -1.74
CA GLY A 58 -4.11 -31.00 -2.01
C GLY A 58 -4.36 -31.39 -3.47
N THR A 59 -4.70 -30.45 -4.36
CA THR A 59 -4.90 -30.74 -5.80
C THR A 59 -3.96 -29.90 -6.67
N ALA A 60 -3.28 -30.55 -7.61
CA ALA A 60 -2.38 -29.92 -8.56
C ALA A 60 -3.10 -29.69 -9.90
N TYR A 61 -3.18 -28.44 -10.33
CA TYR A 61 -3.87 -28.01 -11.54
C TYR A 61 -2.85 -27.64 -12.63
N PRO A 62 -3.00 -28.13 -13.87
CA PRO A 62 -2.09 -27.73 -14.95
C PRO A 62 -2.14 -26.22 -15.22
N VAL A 63 -0.97 -25.60 -15.37
CA VAL A 63 -0.85 -24.19 -15.74
C VAL A 63 -0.72 -24.09 -17.26
N ILE A 64 -1.80 -23.70 -17.92
CA ILE A 64 -1.90 -23.70 -19.39
C ILE A 64 -1.59 -22.32 -20.00
N GLY A 65 -1.40 -21.29 -19.18
CA GLY A 65 -0.88 -20.02 -19.64
C GLY A 65 -0.64 -19.03 -18.52
N ARG A 66 0.03 -17.94 -18.86
CA ARG A 66 0.34 -16.83 -17.96
C ARG A 66 0.27 -15.51 -18.69
N THR A 67 -0.01 -14.41 -17.99
CA THR A 67 0.10 -13.08 -18.61
C THR A 67 1.54 -12.56 -18.62
N ALA A 68 1.87 -11.73 -19.61
CA ALA A 68 3.16 -11.06 -19.71
C ALA A 68 3.32 -9.97 -18.64
N ASP A 69 2.29 -9.15 -18.46
CA ASP A 69 2.36 -7.89 -17.72
C ASP A 69 1.80 -7.98 -16.29
N TYR A 70 1.06 -9.04 -15.98
CA TYR A 70 0.44 -9.27 -14.68
C TYR A 70 0.74 -10.70 -14.20
N PRO A 71 0.85 -10.96 -12.89
CA PRO A 71 1.21 -12.28 -12.37
C PRO A 71 -0.04 -13.18 -12.23
N TRP A 72 -0.80 -13.33 -13.31
CA TRP A 72 -1.96 -14.22 -13.36
C TRP A 72 -1.65 -15.46 -14.20
N LEU A 73 -2.14 -16.60 -13.73
CA LEU A 73 -2.00 -17.90 -14.37
C LEU A 73 -3.37 -18.42 -14.78
N LEU A 74 -3.48 -18.97 -15.97
CA LEU A 74 -4.66 -19.68 -16.44
C LEU A 74 -4.52 -21.16 -16.08
N LEU A 75 -5.44 -21.67 -15.26
CA LEU A 75 -5.43 -23.07 -14.85
C LEU A 75 -6.39 -23.91 -15.71
N ALA A 76 -6.06 -25.18 -15.88
CA ALA A 76 -6.92 -26.18 -16.49
C ALA A 76 -7.48 -27.17 -15.48
N ASP A 77 -8.64 -27.74 -15.79
CA ASP A 77 -9.18 -28.90 -15.09
C ASP A 77 -8.26 -30.11 -15.29
N PRO A 78 -7.83 -30.80 -14.21
CA PRO A 78 -6.86 -31.91 -14.31
C PRO A 78 -7.34 -33.10 -15.15
N THR A 79 -8.67 -33.26 -15.33
CA THR A 79 -9.26 -34.41 -16.02
C THR A 79 -9.55 -34.09 -17.49
N SER A 80 -10.12 -32.92 -17.76
CA SER A 80 -10.61 -32.52 -19.08
C SER A 80 -9.65 -31.61 -19.85
N GLY A 81 -8.64 -31.03 -19.20
CA GLY A 81 -7.71 -30.07 -19.81
C GLY A 81 -8.35 -28.72 -20.14
N GLN A 82 -9.60 -28.49 -19.74
CA GLN A 82 -10.35 -27.28 -20.02
C GLN A 82 -9.90 -26.12 -19.13
N PRO A 83 -9.78 -24.88 -19.65
CA PRO A 83 -9.52 -23.72 -18.81
C PRO A 83 -10.61 -23.55 -17.76
N ILE A 84 -10.25 -23.46 -16.48
CA ILE A 84 -11.20 -23.33 -15.36
C ILE A 84 -11.17 -21.95 -14.69
N GLY A 85 -10.16 -21.14 -14.99
CA GLY A 85 -10.11 -19.74 -14.57
C GLY A 85 -8.70 -19.26 -14.26
N TRP A 86 -8.62 -17.96 -14.00
CA TRP A 86 -7.39 -17.25 -13.69
C TRP A 86 -7.13 -17.22 -12.19
N VAL A 87 -5.90 -17.47 -11.78
CA VAL A 87 -5.45 -17.38 -10.40
C VAL A 87 -4.27 -16.43 -10.28
N PHE A 88 -4.19 -15.70 -9.18
CA PHE A 88 -3.03 -14.88 -8.87
C PHE A 88 -1.86 -15.80 -8.50
N ARG A 89 -0.69 -15.58 -9.10
CA ARG A 89 0.48 -16.47 -8.98
C ARG A 89 0.90 -16.68 -7.53
N ASP A 90 0.84 -15.63 -6.70
CA ASP A 90 1.39 -15.71 -5.35
C ASP A 90 0.43 -16.33 -4.32
N VAL A 91 -0.75 -16.82 -4.75
CA VAL A 91 -1.64 -17.64 -3.89
C VAL A 91 -1.59 -19.13 -4.22
N VAL A 92 -0.67 -19.54 -5.11
CA VAL A 92 -0.45 -20.93 -5.51
C VAL A 92 1.02 -21.30 -5.43
N ASP A 93 1.30 -22.53 -4.99
CA ASP A 93 2.61 -23.16 -5.12
C ASP A 93 2.75 -23.74 -6.54
N LEU A 94 3.84 -23.38 -7.22
CA LEU A 94 4.14 -23.85 -8.57
C LEU A 94 5.19 -24.96 -8.55
N SER A 95 4.94 -26.00 -9.33
CA SER A 95 5.88 -27.08 -9.59
C SER A 95 6.14 -27.18 -11.09
N GLY A 96 7.40 -27.06 -11.51
CA GLY A 96 7.82 -27.10 -12.91
C GLY A 96 8.39 -25.78 -13.44
N ASP A 97 8.88 -25.79 -14.69
CA ASP A 97 9.46 -24.61 -15.34
C ASP A 97 8.39 -23.75 -16.03
N VAL A 98 8.10 -22.61 -15.43
CA VAL A 98 7.11 -21.63 -15.89
C VAL A 98 7.58 -20.90 -17.17
N ALA A 99 8.87 -20.96 -17.53
CA ALA A 99 9.38 -20.34 -18.74
C ALA A 99 8.76 -20.94 -20.01
N GLY A 100 8.40 -22.22 -19.98
CA GLY A 100 7.72 -22.92 -21.08
C GLY A 100 6.20 -22.74 -21.11
N VAL A 101 5.61 -22.04 -20.14
CA VAL A 101 4.18 -21.73 -20.12
C VAL A 101 3.90 -20.61 -21.11
N ILE A 102 2.88 -20.81 -21.95
CA ILE A 102 2.42 -19.84 -22.95
C ILE A 102 2.20 -18.48 -22.30
N VAL A 103 2.80 -17.45 -22.88
CA VAL A 103 2.68 -16.08 -22.42
C VAL A 103 1.65 -15.35 -23.24
N PHE A 104 0.64 -14.83 -22.57
CA PHE A 104 -0.38 -13.98 -23.17
C PHE A 104 -0.05 -12.52 -22.93
N THR A 105 0.09 -11.77 -24.01
CA THR A 105 0.07 -10.31 -23.96
C THR A 105 -1.37 -9.84 -23.94
N LEU A 106 -1.63 -8.74 -23.25
CA LEU A 106 -2.96 -8.12 -23.26
C LEU A 106 -3.20 -7.46 -24.61
N ASP A 107 -4.06 -8.07 -25.43
CA ASP A 107 -4.75 -7.37 -26.51
C ASP A 107 -6.14 -6.90 -26.05
N SER A 108 -6.76 -6.00 -26.82
CA SER A 108 -8.07 -5.43 -26.51
C SER A 108 -9.25 -6.37 -26.80
N THR A 109 -9.01 -7.65 -27.12
CA THR A 109 -10.03 -8.56 -27.65
C THR A 109 -10.14 -9.86 -26.85
N TRP A 110 -10.47 -9.78 -25.57
CA TRP A 110 -10.70 -10.97 -24.75
C TRP A 110 -12.03 -11.65 -25.10
N GLN A 111 -12.01 -12.96 -25.36
CA GLN A 111 -13.18 -13.75 -25.72
C GLN A 111 -13.64 -14.61 -24.54
N ALA A 112 -14.94 -14.56 -24.25
CA ALA A 112 -15.56 -15.42 -23.23
C ALA A 112 -15.76 -16.85 -23.74
N LEU A 113 -15.33 -17.82 -22.93
CA LEU A 113 -15.64 -19.23 -23.09
C LEU A 113 -17.03 -19.57 -22.51
N PRO A 114 -17.65 -20.70 -22.88
CA PRO A 114 -18.96 -21.11 -22.37
C PRO A 114 -19.06 -21.23 -20.84
N ASN A 115 -17.93 -21.43 -20.16
CA ASN A 115 -17.83 -21.49 -18.70
C ASN A 115 -17.57 -20.13 -18.04
N GLY A 116 -17.61 -19.03 -18.79
CA GLY A 116 -17.46 -17.67 -18.27
C GLY A 116 -16.02 -17.21 -18.07
N VAL A 117 -15.01 -18.03 -18.43
CA VAL A 117 -13.60 -17.64 -18.41
C VAL A 117 -13.26 -16.85 -19.68
N TYR A 118 -12.55 -15.74 -19.54
CA TYR A 118 -12.07 -14.92 -20.64
C TYR A 118 -10.64 -15.31 -21.01
N VAL A 119 -10.39 -15.53 -22.30
CA VAL A 119 -9.06 -15.85 -22.85
C VAL A 119 -8.76 -14.99 -24.08
N PRO A 120 -7.48 -14.70 -24.39
CA PRO A 120 -7.12 -13.98 -25.61
C PRO A 120 -7.42 -14.81 -26.87
N PRO A 121 -7.68 -14.19 -28.05
CA PRO A 121 -8.00 -14.91 -29.29
C PRO A 121 -6.84 -15.78 -29.81
N ALA A 122 -5.60 -15.39 -29.50
CA ALA A 122 -4.41 -16.17 -29.81
C ALA A 122 -4.49 -17.59 -29.21
N PHE A 123 -5.09 -17.74 -28.03
CA PHE A 123 -5.31 -19.04 -27.38
C PHE A 123 -6.24 -19.94 -28.21
N ILE A 124 -7.28 -19.38 -28.83
CA ILE A 124 -8.26 -20.12 -29.64
C ILE A 124 -7.69 -20.52 -31.00
N THR A 125 -6.82 -19.66 -31.55
CA THR A 125 -6.19 -19.87 -32.87
C THR A 125 -5.15 -20.98 -32.82
N GLU A 126 -4.32 -21.02 -31.77
CA GLU A 126 -3.35 -22.12 -31.57
C GLU A 126 -4.02 -23.44 -31.16
N LEU A 127 -5.19 -23.40 -30.49
CA LEU A 127 -6.03 -24.57 -30.24
C LEU A 127 -6.57 -25.21 -31.54
N SER A 128 -6.67 -24.42 -32.62
CA SER A 128 -7.34 -24.81 -33.88
C SER A 128 -6.38 -25.19 -35.01
N ALA A 129 -5.06 -24.99 -34.85
CA ALA A 129 -4.08 -25.09 -35.95
C ALA A 129 -3.47 -26.49 -36.19
N VAL A 130 -3.99 -27.56 -35.58
CA VAL A 130 -3.38 -28.91 -35.61
C VAL A 130 -4.06 -29.86 -36.61
N ASP A 131 -4.25 -29.44 -37.86
CA ASP A 131 -4.68 -30.34 -38.95
C ASP A 131 -3.72 -30.34 -40.17
N ALA A 132 -2.46 -29.93 -39.98
CA ALA A 132 -1.44 -30.06 -41.02
C ALA A 132 -0.41 -31.15 -40.61
N PRO A 133 -0.32 -32.28 -41.35
CA PRO A 133 0.61 -33.35 -41.02
C PRO A 133 2.07 -32.96 -41.31
N PRO A 134 3.04 -33.34 -40.46
CA PRO A 134 4.45 -33.04 -40.70
C PRO A 134 5.04 -34.01 -41.74
N THR A 135 5.74 -33.46 -42.73
CA THR A 135 6.52 -34.23 -43.71
C THR A 135 7.87 -34.65 -43.08
N PRO A 136 8.28 -35.93 -43.13
CA PRO A 136 9.55 -36.35 -42.54
C PRO A 136 10.73 -36.10 -43.49
N SER A 137 11.80 -35.46 -43.00
CA SER A 137 13.08 -35.36 -43.71
C SER A 137 14.11 -36.30 -43.07
N LEU A 138 14.66 -37.20 -43.89
CA LEU A 138 15.65 -38.21 -43.53
C LEU A 138 17.09 -37.69 -43.59
N ALA A 139 17.91 -38.30 -42.72
CA ALA A 139 19.36 -38.54 -42.82
C ALA A 139 20.34 -37.39 -42.49
N ALA A 140 21.12 -37.66 -41.43
CA ALA A 140 22.36 -36.97 -41.07
C ALA A 140 23.57 -37.55 -41.83
N PRO A 141 24.60 -36.72 -42.10
CA PRO A 141 26.00 -37.16 -42.18
C PRO A 141 26.90 -36.45 -41.13
N PRO A 142 28.14 -36.94 -40.91
CA PRO A 142 28.80 -36.84 -39.61
C PRO A 142 29.64 -35.58 -39.37
N GLU A 143 29.98 -35.42 -38.10
CA GLU A 143 30.78 -34.39 -37.40
C GLU A 143 31.93 -33.76 -38.20
N GLN A 144 32.00 -32.42 -38.16
CA GLN A 144 33.26 -31.67 -38.23
C GLN A 144 33.27 -30.51 -37.22
N ASN A 145 34.34 -30.48 -36.42
CA ASN A 145 34.77 -29.37 -35.57
C ASN A 145 34.89 -28.06 -36.35
N VAL A 146 34.19 -27.01 -35.93
CA VAL A 146 34.63 -25.62 -36.16
C VAL A 146 34.21 -24.69 -35.01
N THR A 147 35.24 -24.16 -34.35
CA THR A 147 35.42 -22.89 -33.64
C THR A 147 34.19 -22.00 -33.33
N ALA A 148 34.02 -21.68 -32.03
CA ALA A 148 33.06 -20.70 -31.52
C ALA A 148 33.29 -19.29 -32.10
N VAL A 149 32.19 -18.66 -32.53
CA VAL A 149 32.08 -17.21 -32.76
C VAL A 149 31.14 -16.67 -31.67
N PRO A 150 31.54 -15.65 -30.88
CA PRO A 150 30.64 -15.04 -29.91
C PRO A 150 29.65 -14.14 -30.64
N THR A 151 28.35 -14.45 -30.54
CA THR A 151 27.29 -13.55 -31.00
C THR A 151 26.89 -12.60 -29.87
N LEU A 152 26.77 -11.33 -30.24
CA LEU A 152 26.70 -10.11 -29.43
C LEU A 152 25.73 -10.19 -28.23
N VAL A 153 26.27 -9.83 -27.07
CA VAL A 153 25.54 -9.42 -25.87
C VAL A 153 24.74 -8.15 -26.22
N PRO A 154 23.43 -8.04 -25.88
CA PRO A 154 22.74 -6.78 -25.99
C PRO A 154 23.45 -5.76 -25.10
N THR A 155 23.88 -4.65 -25.71
CA THR A 155 24.50 -3.51 -25.03
C THR A 155 23.54 -2.98 -23.97
N PRO A 156 23.97 -2.75 -22.71
CA PRO A 156 23.14 -2.02 -21.76
C PRO A 156 22.93 -0.61 -22.30
N THR A 157 21.69 -0.29 -22.65
CA THR A 157 21.28 1.08 -22.93
C THR A 157 21.46 1.89 -21.66
N LEU A 158 22.28 2.94 -21.74
CA LEU A 158 22.55 3.89 -20.68
C LEU A 158 21.22 4.46 -20.15
N ASN A 159 20.90 4.16 -18.89
CA ASN A 159 19.64 4.48 -18.24
C ASN A 159 19.29 5.98 -18.37
N ALA A 160 18.20 6.30 -19.06
CA ALA A 160 17.42 7.45 -18.63
C ALA A 160 17.01 7.16 -17.18
N ARG A 161 17.28 8.10 -16.24
CA ARG A 161 16.90 7.89 -14.84
C ARG A 161 15.39 7.67 -14.78
N VAL A 162 14.97 6.51 -14.29
CA VAL A 162 13.56 6.26 -14.01
C VAL A 162 13.20 7.07 -12.79
N THR A 163 12.11 7.84 -12.87
CA THR A 163 11.64 8.67 -11.77
C THR A 163 10.22 8.30 -11.39
N GLY A 164 9.90 8.42 -10.10
CA GLY A 164 8.54 8.29 -9.58
C GLY A 164 8.08 9.60 -8.97
N VAL A 165 6.90 10.06 -9.38
CA VAL A 165 6.20 11.22 -8.82
C VAL A 165 5.14 10.73 -7.85
N THR A 166 5.17 11.22 -6.61
CA THR A 166 4.21 10.86 -5.58
C THR A 166 2.82 11.42 -5.88
N GLN A 167 1.79 10.59 -5.70
CA GLN A 167 0.41 10.99 -6.02
C GLN A 167 -0.35 11.63 -4.85
N GLY A 168 0.21 11.54 -3.63
CA GLY A 168 -0.42 11.97 -2.39
C GLY A 168 0.62 12.06 -1.26
N GLU A 169 0.15 12.27 -0.03
CA GLU A 169 0.98 12.07 1.16
C GLU A 169 1.23 10.57 1.35
N ILE A 170 2.51 10.16 1.33
CA ILE A 170 2.89 8.76 1.41
C ILE A 170 4.08 8.55 2.34
N ASN A 171 4.20 7.34 2.88
CA ASN A 171 5.32 6.96 3.72
C ASN A 171 6.49 6.45 2.86
N ILE A 172 7.69 6.99 3.10
CA ILE A 172 8.95 6.40 2.65
C ILE A 172 9.47 5.50 3.77
N ARG A 173 9.64 4.22 3.48
CA ARG A 173 9.98 3.19 4.46
C ARG A 173 11.40 2.71 4.32
N TYR A 174 11.93 2.16 5.39
CA TYR A 174 13.31 1.70 5.43
C TYR A 174 13.54 0.37 4.70
N GLY A 175 12.48 -0.43 4.54
CA GLY A 175 12.45 -1.67 3.78
C GLY A 175 11.11 -1.84 3.04
N PRO A 176 11.02 -2.85 2.16
CA PRO A 176 9.86 -3.08 1.28
C PRO A 176 8.68 -3.73 2.01
N GLY A 177 8.07 -3.03 2.94
CA GLY A 177 6.93 -3.55 3.71
C GLY A 177 6.41 -2.55 4.73
N VAL A 178 5.16 -2.73 5.17
CA VAL A 178 4.51 -1.84 6.15
C VAL A 178 5.02 -2.04 7.58
N GLU A 179 5.64 -3.18 7.84
CA GLU A 179 6.35 -3.55 9.06
C GLU A 179 7.67 -2.80 9.23
N TYR A 180 8.26 -2.30 8.13
CA TYR A 180 9.48 -1.51 8.21
C TYR A 180 9.16 -0.10 8.71
N PRO A 181 10.01 0.46 9.58
CA PRO A 181 9.82 1.80 10.10
C PRO A 181 9.86 2.82 8.97
N ARG A 182 9.14 3.92 9.18
CA ARG A 182 9.14 5.06 8.27
C ARG A 182 10.41 5.88 8.47
N VAL A 183 11.07 6.24 7.38
CA VAL A 183 12.25 7.12 7.34
C VAL A 183 11.96 8.49 6.74
N GLY A 184 10.77 8.65 6.15
CA GLY A 184 10.34 9.91 5.57
C GLY A 184 8.86 9.91 5.21
N VAL A 185 8.35 11.11 4.94
CA VAL A 185 7.04 11.33 4.34
C VAL A 185 7.29 12.12 3.08
N ALA A 186 6.63 11.72 2.00
CA ALA A 186 6.63 12.47 0.76
C ALA A 186 5.26 13.09 0.52
N GLN A 187 5.24 14.29 -0.02
CA GLN A 187 4.03 15.05 -0.36
C GLN A 187 3.69 14.87 -1.83
N ALA A 188 2.45 15.14 -2.24
CA ALA A 188 2.01 15.00 -3.62
C ALA A 188 2.84 15.88 -4.58
N GLY A 189 3.28 15.30 -5.70
CA GLY A 189 4.05 15.99 -6.73
C GLY A 189 5.57 15.96 -6.52
N GLU A 190 6.05 15.47 -5.38
CA GLU A 190 7.48 15.26 -5.16
C GLU A 190 8.01 14.16 -6.08
N THR A 191 9.21 14.36 -6.60
CA THR A 191 9.83 13.45 -7.56
C THR A 191 11.07 12.81 -6.96
N TYR A 192 11.14 11.49 -7.05
CA TYR A 192 12.28 10.70 -6.60
C TYR A 192 12.85 9.87 -7.75
N GLU A 193 14.17 9.66 -7.71
CA GLU A 193 14.81 8.68 -8.59
C GLU A 193 14.52 7.26 -8.08
N VAL A 194 14.06 6.39 -8.98
CA VAL A 194 13.84 4.97 -8.71
C VAL A 194 15.11 4.21 -9.07
N THR A 195 15.68 3.50 -8.10
CA THR A 195 16.98 2.82 -8.26
C THR A 195 16.85 1.32 -8.52
N ALA A 196 15.77 0.69 -8.01
CA ALA A 196 15.48 -0.72 -8.18
C ALA A 196 13.99 -1.03 -7.92
N TRP A 197 13.53 -2.19 -8.38
CA TRP A 197 12.18 -2.70 -8.09
C TRP A 197 12.25 -4.05 -7.36
N HIS A 198 11.28 -4.36 -6.51
CA HIS A 198 11.24 -5.64 -5.81
C HIS A 198 10.44 -6.69 -6.59
N SER A 199 11.01 -7.87 -6.81
CA SER A 199 10.42 -8.92 -7.67
C SER A 199 9.34 -9.76 -7.01
N GLN A 200 9.25 -9.70 -5.68
CA GLN A 200 8.31 -10.49 -4.86
C GLN A 200 7.37 -9.63 -4.00
N LEU A 201 7.63 -8.32 -3.90
CA LEU A 201 6.91 -7.41 -3.00
C LEU A 201 6.53 -6.17 -3.84
N PRO A 202 5.35 -5.57 -3.66
CA PRO A 202 4.89 -4.45 -4.49
C PRO A 202 5.57 -3.12 -4.08
N TRP A 203 6.90 -3.10 -4.07
CA TRP A 203 7.72 -1.98 -3.60
C TRP A 203 8.83 -1.66 -4.59
N VAL A 204 9.18 -0.38 -4.67
CA VAL A 204 10.36 0.12 -5.37
C VAL A 204 11.29 0.80 -4.41
N GLN A 205 12.58 0.71 -4.71
CA GLN A 205 13.61 1.44 -3.99
C GLN A 205 13.86 2.78 -4.68
N ILE A 206 13.96 3.83 -3.88
CA ILE A 206 14.24 5.19 -4.32
C ILE A 206 15.54 5.71 -3.71
N ALA A 207 16.20 6.63 -4.40
CA ALA A 207 17.26 7.42 -3.81
C ALA A 207 16.64 8.41 -2.81
N TYR A 208 17.06 8.32 -1.55
CA TYR A 208 16.51 9.13 -0.46
C TYR A 208 17.60 9.48 0.55
N ALA A 209 18.25 10.62 0.34
CA ALA A 209 19.44 11.05 1.10
C ALA A 209 19.21 11.23 2.61
N ALA A 210 17.96 11.47 3.04
CA ALA A 210 17.62 11.61 4.45
C ALA A 210 17.56 10.27 5.21
N SER A 211 17.52 9.13 4.50
CA SER A 211 17.66 7.81 5.13
C SER A 211 19.13 7.50 5.45
N PRO A 212 19.44 6.77 6.55
CA PRO A 212 20.82 6.44 6.94
C PRO A 212 21.66 5.74 5.85
N ASN A 213 21.03 4.99 4.96
CA ASN A 213 21.69 4.31 3.85
C ASN A 213 21.52 5.04 2.49
N GLY A 214 20.95 6.25 2.50
CA GLY A 214 20.65 7.03 1.30
C GLY A 214 19.52 6.44 0.43
N LEU A 215 18.78 5.44 0.93
CA LEU A 215 17.77 4.69 0.20
C LEU A 215 16.45 4.65 0.97
N GLY A 216 15.35 4.65 0.24
CA GLY A 216 14.00 4.49 0.79
C GLY A 216 13.18 3.51 -0.06
N TRP A 217 12.08 3.03 0.51
CA TRP A 217 11.15 2.13 -0.16
C TRP A 217 9.75 2.74 -0.20
N VAL A 218 9.13 2.65 -1.36
CA VAL A 218 7.78 3.16 -1.61
C VAL A 218 6.95 2.08 -2.31
N GLN A 219 5.67 1.95 -1.94
CA GLN A 219 4.77 1.02 -2.58
C GLN A 219 4.50 1.43 -4.04
N VAL A 220 4.49 0.47 -4.96
CA VAL A 220 4.52 0.75 -6.40
C VAL A 220 3.39 1.64 -6.90
N ASP A 221 2.18 1.46 -6.37
CA ASP A 221 0.96 2.13 -6.83
C ASP A 221 0.83 3.58 -6.32
N LEU A 222 1.73 3.99 -5.41
CA LEU A 222 1.77 5.34 -4.85
C LEU A 222 2.56 6.33 -5.71
N LEU A 223 3.21 5.84 -6.77
CA LEU A 223 4.05 6.61 -7.67
C LEU A 223 3.48 6.59 -9.10
N SER A 224 3.56 7.73 -9.77
CA SER A 224 3.45 7.85 -11.23
C SER A 224 4.85 7.83 -11.84
N TYR A 225 5.13 6.89 -12.74
CA TYR A 225 6.50 6.68 -13.24
C TYR A 225 6.75 7.41 -14.57
N SER A 226 7.97 7.92 -14.71
CA SER A 226 8.56 8.30 -15.99
C SER A 226 9.75 7.40 -16.27
N GLY A 227 9.66 6.62 -17.36
CA GLY A 227 10.60 5.55 -17.69
C GLY A 227 10.06 4.15 -17.35
N ASP A 228 10.77 3.12 -17.81
CA ASP A 228 10.42 1.72 -17.52
C ASP A 228 11.09 1.26 -16.23
N ARG A 229 10.31 1.07 -15.17
CA ARG A 229 10.82 0.58 -13.87
C ARG A 229 11.46 -0.81 -13.96
N PHE A 230 11.07 -1.63 -14.94
CA PHE A 230 11.61 -2.98 -15.11
C PHE A 230 12.96 -2.99 -15.83
N SER A 231 13.40 -1.85 -16.38
CA SER A 231 14.77 -1.67 -16.85
C SER A 231 15.77 -1.49 -15.70
N LEU A 232 15.29 -1.26 -14.48
CA LEU A 232 16.11 -1.16 -13.27
C LEU A 232 16.46 -2.54 -12.70
N PRO A 233 17.53 -2.65 -11.90
CA PRO A 233 17.83 -3.87 -11.15
C PRO A 233 16.63 -4.38 -10.34
N ALA A 234 16.41 -5.70 -10.38
CA ALA A 234 15.41 -6.37 -9.56
C ALA A 234 16.02 -6.81 -8.22
N ILE A 235 15.31 -6.58 -7.12
CA ILE A 235 15.64 -7.05 -5.76
C ILE A 235 14.70 -8.18 -5.40
N SER A 236 15.25 -9.34 -5.02
CA SER A 236 14.48 -10.52 -4.62
C SER A 236 14.63 -10.89 -3.13
N GLN A 237 15.50 -10.21 -2.40
CA GLN A 237 15.74 -10.49 -0.99
C GLN A 237 14.54 -10.07 -0.15
N THR A 238 14.03 -10.93 0.72
CA THR A 238 12.92 -10.61 1.64
C THR A 238 13.39 -10.35 3.07
N ILE A 239 14.68 -10.57 3.34
CA ILE A 239 15.33 -10.32 4.62
C ILE A 239 16.30 -9.17 4.43
N PHE A 240 16.09 -8.09 5.18
CA PHE A 240 16.90 -6.88 5.11
C PHE A 240 17.57 -6.63 6.46
N THR A 241 18.90 -6.62 6.49
CA THR A 241 19.68 -6.21 7.67
C THR A 241 19.94 -4.71 7.58
N LEU A 242 19.10 -3.93 8.23
CA LEU A 242 19.16 -2.47 8.17
C LEU A 242 19.73 -1.87 9.47
N PRO A 243 20.56 -0.82 9.39
CA PRO A 243 21.05 -0.12 10.58
C PRO A 243 19.91 0.40 11.47
N THR A 244 20.00 0.26 12.79
CA THR A 244 18.98 0.79 13.71
C THR A 244 18.74 2.28 13.49
N LEU A 245 17.47 2.68 13.32
CA LEU A 245 17.11 4.09 13.24
C LEU A 245 17.27 4.75 14.61
N THR A 246 17.86 5.94 14.64
CA THR A 246 17.80 6.80 15.82
C THR A 246 16.38 7.32 15.97
N PRO A 247 15.73 7.20 17.15
CA PRO A 247 14.43 7.80 17.37
C PRO A 247 14.46 9.30 17.05
N THR A 248 13.41 9.81 16.41
CA THR A 248 13.23 11.25 16.24
C THR A 248 13.22 11.89 17.62
N PRO A 249 14.12 12.85 17.91
CA PRO A 249 14.09 13.57 19.18
C PRO A 249 12.72 14.21 19.38
N ALA A 250 12.20 14.16 20.60
CA ALA A 250 10.98 14.87 20.92
C ALA A 250 11.23 16.37 20.74
N ILE A 251 10.36 17.04 19.98
CA ILE A 251 10.40 18.49 19.78
C ILE A 251 9.64 19.14 20.94
N VAL A 252 10.17 18.99 22.16
CA VAL A 252 9.61 19.64 23.35
C VAL A 252 10.30 20.99 23.49
N GLU A 253 9.61 22.06 23.10
CA GLU A 253 10.14 23.41 23.20
C GLU A 253 9.59 24.10 24.44
N ALA A 254 10.48 24.73 25.21
CA ALA A 254 10.06 25.63 26.27
C ALA A 254 9.38 26.85 25.65
N VAL A 255 8.12 27.11 26.02
CA VAL A 255 7.31 28.16 25.40
C VAL A 255 6.97 29.28 26.37
N GLN A 256 6.64 30.45 25.80
CA GLN A 256 6.26 31.64 26.55
C GLN A 256 4.76 31.80 26.63
N PRO A 257 4.14 31.40 27.74
CA PRO A 257 2.78 31.81 27.99
C PRO A 257 2.74 33.33 28.21
N PHE A 258 1.86 34.01 27.48
CA PHE A 258 1.38 35.36 27.81
C PHE A 258 2.44 36.48 27.90
N GLY A 259 3.56 36.36 27.16
CA GLY A 259 4.57 37.43 27.07
C GLY A 259 5.59 37.49 28.21
N ALA A 260 5.63 36.48 29.07
CA ALA A 260 6.66 36.32 30.10
C ALA A 260 8.01 35.83 29.52
N THR A 261 9.05 35.77 30.36
CA THR A 261 10.36 35.16 30.02
C THR A 261 10.37 33.66 30.29
N PRO A 262 11.04 32.85 29.43
CA PRO A 262 11.00 31.40 29.56
C PRO A 262 11.51 30.92 30.89
N VAL A 263 10.68 30.16 31.60
CA VAL A 263 11.17 29.33 32.71
C VAL A 263 11.85 28.10 32.10
N PRO A 264 13.15 27.86 32.35
CA PRO A 264 13.82 26.66 31.86
C PRO A 264 13.14 25.39 32.39
N LEU A 265 12.95 24.39 31.53
CA LEU A 265 12.32 23.14 31.92
C LEU A 265 13.23 22.33 32.85
N SER A 266 12.68 21.92 33.98
CA SER A 266 13.27 20.95 34.88
C SER A 266 13.38 19.58 34.19
N PRO A 267 14.33 18.72 34.59
CA PRO A 267 14.48 17.39 34.01
C PRO A 267 13.19 16.54 34.09
N ALA A 268 12.43 16.68 35.18
CA ALA A 268 11.18 15.94 35.38
C ALA A 268 10.08 16.41 34.42
N PHE A 269 9.93 17.73 34.23
CA PHE A 269 8.93 18.31 33.34
C PHE A 269 9.28 18.08 31.86
N ALA A 270 10.55 18.19 31.48
CA ALA A 270 11.02 17.78 30.15
C ALA A 270 10.75 16.28 29.87
N ALA A 271 10.97 15.41 30.86
CA ALA A 271 10.65 13.99 30.72
C ALA A 271 9.14 13.72 30.58
N LEU A 272 8.29 14.55 31.19
CA LEU A 272 6.84 14.51 30.94
C LEU A 272 6.52 14.87 29.49
N GLY A 273 7.12 15.96 28.98
CA GLY A 273 6.99 16.36 27.57
C GLY A 273 7.32 15.23 26.60
N ASN A 274 8.46 14.55 26.80
CA ASN A 274 8.86 13.41 25.97
C ASN A 274 7.82 12.26 26.00
N ARG A 275 7.28 11.93 27.18
CA ARG A 275 6.26 10.87 27.30
C ARG A 275 4.95 11.25 26.60
N LEU A 276 4.54 12.53 26.65
CA LEU A 276 3.34 13.00 25.99
C LEU A 276 3.51 13.04 24.47
N TRP A 277 4.69 13.44 24.00
CA TRP A 277 5.08 13.34 22.60
C TRP A 277 4.98 11.90 22.08
N ASP A 278 5.60 10.94 22.77
CA ASP A 278 5.54 9.52 22.39
C ASP A 278 4.09 9.00 22.34
N ARG A 279 3.24 9.44 23.27
CA ARG A 279 1.81 9.09 23.26
C ARG A 279 1.08 9.67 22.07
N MET A 280 1.39 10.90 21.67
CA MET A 280 0.76 11.53 20.51
C MET A 280 1.19 10.85 19.22
N LEU A 281 2.47 10.52 19.07
CA LEU A 281 2.95 9.70 17.95
C LEU A 281 2.27 8.32 17.93
N ALA A 282 2.15 7.65 19.08
CA ALA A 282 1.48 6.36 19.19
C ALA A 282 -0.03 6.42 18.87
N ALA A 283 -0.66 7.58 19.11
CA ALA A 283 -2.04 7.85 18.72
C ALA A 283 -2.19 8.23 17.23
N GLY A 284 -1.08 8.34 16.49
CA GLY A 284 -1.05 8.69 15.08
C GLY A 284 -1.07 10.20 14.81
N PHE A 285 -0.82 11.03 15.83
CA PHE A 285 -0.57 12.46 15.66
C PHE A 285 0.91 12.69 15.40
N ASP A 286 1.26 12.85 14.14
CA ASP A 286 2.63 12.94 13.68
C ASP A 286 2.83 14.23 12.87
N PRO A 287 3.67 15.16 13.35
CA PRO A 287 3.82 16.46 12.70
C PRO A 287 4.51 16.39 11.34
N ALA A 288 5.13 15.26 10.99
CA ALA A 288 5.64 15.05 9.63
C ALA A 288 4.54 14.64 8.64
N THR A 289 3.29 14.51 9.08
CA THR A 289 2.14 14.08 8.27
C THR A 289 0.99 15.08 8.34
N SER A 290 0.00 14.88 7.47
CA SER A 290 -1.30 15.54 7.49
C SER A 290 -2.11 15.28 8.76
N ARG A 291 -1.76 14.24 9.53
CA ARG A 291 -2.31 13.99 10.87
C ARG A 291 -1.47 14.68 11.94
N LEU A 292 -1.26 15.97 11.78
CA LEU A 292 -0.58 16.78 12.78
C LEU A 292 -1.45 16.98 14.03
N GLY A 293 -0.79 17.27 15.16
CA GLY A 293 -1.45 17.60 16.42
C GLY A 293 -0.58 18.53 17.25
N THR A 294 -1.23 19.35 18.07
CA THR A 294 -0.55 20.26 19.01
C THR A 294 -0.84 19.92 20.43
N LEU A 295 0.14 20.16 21.28
CA LEU A 295 -0.03 20.13 22.72
C LEU A 295 0.60 21.38 23.33
N PHE A 296 -0.04 21.87 24.37
CA PHE A 296 0.52 22.85 25.28
C PHE A 296 0.31 22.33 26.70
N VAL A 297 1.37 22.37 27.50
CA VAL A 297 1.32 22.01 28.93
C VAL A 297 2.05 23.09 29.71
N MET A 298 1.42 23.55 30.79
CA MET A 298 1.98 24.52 31.71
C MET A 298 1.79 24.03 33.14
N ASP A 299 2.86 24.09 33.92
CA ASP A 299 2.81 24.01 35.37
C ASP A 299 2.45 25.39 35.92
N LEU A 300 1.27 25.52 36.53
CA LEU A 300 0.78 26.81 37.05
C LEU A 300 1.53 27.26 38.32
N GLN A 301 2.22 26.36 39.02
CA GLN A 301 2.97 26.69 40.24
C GLN A 301 4.37 27.20 39.90
N THR A 302 5.05 26.54 38.96
CA THR A 302 6.43 26.90 38.59
C THR A 302 6.49 27.86 37.40
N GLY A 303 5.44 27.92 36.59
CA GLY A 303 5.41 28.67 35.33
C GLY A 303 6.18 27.98 34.20
N GLU A 304 6.69 26.76 34.41
CA GLU A 304 7.29 25.95 33.35
C GLU A 304 6.22 25.61 32.31
N ALA A 305 6.51 25.86 31.04
CA ALA A 305 5.60 25.52 29.95
C ALA A 305 6.35 24.93 28.78
N PHE A 306 5.78 23.89 28.17
CA PHE A 306 6.25 23.37 26.89
C PHE A 306 5.11 23.22 25.90
N SER A 307 5.47 23.24 24.61
CA SER A 307 4.55 22.95 23.52
C SER A 307 5.25 22.13 22.44
N PHE A 308 4.44 21.54 21.57
CA PHE A 308 4.86 21.01 20.29
C PHE A 308 3.77 21.27 19.24
N GLY A 309 4.22 21.49 18.00
CA GLY A 309 3.37 21.93 16.90
C GLY A 309 2.89 23.39 17.03
N GLY A 310 3.54 24.22 17.86
CA GLY A 310 3.17 25.62 18.06
C GLY A 310 3.27 26.48 16.79
N GLU A 311 3.94 25.98 15.75
CA GLU A 311 4.00 26.55 14.41
C GLU A 311 2.69 26.43 13.63
N PHE A 312 1.78 25.54 14.05
CA PHE A 312 0.50 25.34 13.40
C PHE A 312 -0.57 26.22 14.04
N ALA A 313 -1.23 27.04 13.21
CA ALA A 313 -2.34 27.87 13.67
C ALA A 313 -3.64 27.06 13.68
N PHE A 314 -4.26 26.94 14.85
CA PHE A 314 -5.60 26.37 15.00
C PHE A 314 -6.61 27.49 15.21
N SER A 315 -7.67 27.49 14.40
CA SER A 315 -8.86 28.29 14.69
C SER A 315 -9.79 27.46 15.57
N GLY A 316 -9.98 27.88 16.81
CA GLY A 316 -10.98 27.33 17.72
C GLY A 316 -12.07 28.36 18.01
N MET A 317 -13.30 27.92 18.24
CA MET A 317 -14.29 28.77 18.89
C MET A 317 -13.91 28.92 20.38
N SER A 318 -14.14 30.10 20.94
CA SER A 318 -14.04 30.34 22.39
C SER A 318 -12.65 30.15 23.02
N ILE A 319 -11.56 30.50 22.31
CA ILE A 319 -10.17 30.39 22.83
C ILE A 319 -9.99 31.11 24.19
N ASN A 320 -10.74 32.19 24.46
CA ASN A 320 -10.72 32.88 25.76
C ASN A 320 -11.07 31.98 26.95
N LYS A 321 -11.77 30.84 26.75
CA LYS A 321 -12.08 29.90 27.83
C LYS A 321 -10.85 29.20 28.39
N ILE A 322 -9.75 29.16 27.63
CA ILE A 322 -8.46 28.70 28.13
C ILE A 322 -7.98 29.63 29.24
N ALA A 323 -8.02 30.95 29.03
CA ALA A 323 -7.64 31.93 30.06
C ALA A 323 -8.54 31.84 31.30
N VAL A 324 -9.86 31.63 31.11
CA VAL A 324 -10.80 31.36 32.21
C VAL A 324 -10.37 30.14 33.02
N LEU A 325 -10.08 29.02 32.34
CA LEU A 325 -9.73 27.77 33.00
C LEU A 325 -8.37 27.87 33.72
N THR A 326 -7.39 28.53 33.10
CA THR A 326 -6.07 28.77 33.68
C THR A 326 -6.18 29.60 34.96
N GLU A 327 -6.93 30.70 34.94
CA GLU A 327 -7.13 31.54 36.13
C GLU A 327 -7.92 30.79 37.22
N PHE A 328 -8.97 30.06 36.85
CA PHE A 328 -9.73 29.24 37.80
C PHE A 328 -8.83 28.25 38.55
N TYR A 329 -8.01 27.47 37.83
CA TYR A 329 -7.05 26.55 38.46
C TYR A 329 -5.89 27.25 39.17
N GLY A 330 -5.57 28.49 38.82
CA GLY A 330 -4.61 29.31 39.56
C GLY A 330 -5.11 29.76 40.94
N GLN A 331 -6.43 29.76 41.16
CA GLN A 331 -7.04 30.18 42.43
C GLN A 331 -7.44 29.02 43.36
N ILE A 332 -7.46 27.77 42.85
CA ILE A 332 -7.84 26.60 43.62
C ILE A 332 -6.65 25.65 43.86
N ASP A 333 -6.47 25.24 45.10
CA ASP A 333 -5.46 24.23 45.50
C ASP A 333 -6.10 22.87 45.85
N VAL A 334 -7.40 22.71 45.58
CA VAL A 334 -8.18 21.50 45.87
C VAL A 334 -8.87 21.00 44.60
N THR A 335 -9.21 19.72 44.59
CA THR A 335 -10.02 19.15 43.49
C THR A 335 -11.34 19.92 43.35
N PRO A 336 -11.73 20.33 42.13
CA PRO A 336 -13.03 20.93 41.89
C PRO A 336 -14.16 20.07 42.45
N ASN A 337 -15.15 20.71 43.08
CA ASN A 337 -16.35 19.99 43.52
C ASN A 337 -17.21 19.56 42.31
N ASP A 338 -18.25 18.75 42.53
CA ASP A 338 -19.06 18.19 41.44
C ASP A 338 -19.68 19.26 40.52
N ALA A 339 -20.09 20.42 41.06
CA ALA A 339 -20.65 21.50 40.26
C ALA A 339 -19.59 22.21 39.43
N GLU A 340 -18.42 22.49 40.03
CA GLU A 340 -17.28 23.08 39.31
C GLU A 340 -16.76 22.14 38.23
N ALA A 341 -16.63 20.85 38.53
CA ALA A 341 -16.23 19.83 37.57
C ALA A 341 -17.21 19.74 36.38
N TYR A 342 -18.52 19.81 36.66
CA TYR A 342 -19.55 19.87 35.62
C TYR A 342 -19.37 21.12 34.74
N ASP A 343 -19.21 22.29 35.36
CA ASP A 343 -19.05 23.55 34.63
C ASP A 343 -17.77 23.57 33.79
N ILE A 344 -16.66 23.01 34.28
CA ILE A 344 -15.42 22.85 33.52
C ILE A 344 -15.66 22.00 32.27
N VAL A 345 -16.30 20.84 32.41
CA VAL A 345 -16.54 19.92 31.30
C VAL A 345 -17.48 20.54 30.27
N GLU A 346 -18.58 21.17 30.68
CA GLU A 346 -19.51 21.83 29.75
C GLU A 346 -18.88 23.05 29.06
N ALA A 347 -18.14 23.87 29.80
CA ALA A 347 -17.48 25.04 29.22
C ALA A 347 -16.44 24.65 28.16
N MET A 348 -15.67 23.58 28.39
CA MET A 348 -14.58 23.18 27.50
C MET A 348 -15.00 22.22 26.38
N THR A 349 -15.97 21.33 26.63
CA THR A 349 -16.40 20.31 25.66
C THR A 349 -17.56 20.79 24.82
N CYS A 350 -18.58 21.37 25.46
CA CYS A 350 -19.80 21.84 24.80
C CYS A 350 -19.70 23.31 24.39
N SER A 351 -18.63 24.01 24.80
CA SER A 351 -18.49 25.45 24.65
C SER A 351 -19.65 26.23 25.26
N GLU A 352 -20.19 25.76 26.40
CA GLU A 352 -21.32 26.41 27.05
C GLU A 352 -20.93 27.73 27.73
N ASN A 353 -21.70 28.78 27.46
CA ASN A 353 -21.42 30.12 27.97
C ASN A 353 -21.93 30.31 29.40
N THR A 354 -23.02 29.63 29.76
CA THR A 354 -23.55 29.65 31.13
C THR A 354 -22.54 29.09 32.13
N SER A 355 -21.99 27.90 31.85
CA SER A 355 -20.93 27.31 32.68
C SER A 355 -19.65 28.15 32.69
N THR A 356 -19.30 28.80 31.57
CA THR A 356 -18.18 29.76 31.55
C THR A 356 -18.41 30.94 32.50
N ASN A 357 -19.64 31.46 32.56
CA ASN A 357 -20.00 32.54 33.49
C ASN A 357 -19.99 32.07 34.94
N ASN A 358 -20.31 30.81 35.22
CA ASN A 358 -20.19 30.24 36.56
C ASN A 358 -18.72 30.21 37.01
N LEU A 359 -17.81 29.73 36.15
CA LEU A 359 -16.37 29.76 36.43
C LEU A 359 -15.85 31.19 36.66
N LEU A 360 -16.26 32.15 35.82
CA LEU A 360 -15.93 33.57 36.00
C LEU A 360 -16.49 34.14 37.31
N THR A 361 -17.63 33.64 37.78
CA THR A 361 -18.23 34.05 39.06
C THR A 361 -17.35 33.61 40.22
N VAL A 362 -16.80 32.39 40.17
CA VAL A 362 -15.84 31.90 41.17
C VAL A 362 -14.58 32.76 41.16
N ILE A 363 -13.97 32.95 39.99
CA ILE A 363 -12.77 33.80 39.79
C ILE A 363 -12.98 35.22 40.35
N GLY A 364 -14.14 35.80 40.08
CA GLY A 364 -14.49 37.16 40.48
C GLY A 364 -14.99 37.30 41.93
N GLY A 365 -14.90 36.26 42.76
CA GLY A 365 -15.38 36.30 44.15
C GLY A 365 -16.89 36.55 44.27
N GLY A 366 -17.69 35.99 43.35
CA GLY A 366 -19.14 36.16 43.28
C GLY A 366 -19.63 37.09 42.16
N SER A 367 -18.74 37.67 41.34
CA SER A 367 -19.12 38.53 40.22
C SER A 367 -18.46 38.11 38.90
N PRO A 368 -19.22 37.63 37.90
CA PRO A 368 -18.65 37.22 36.62
C PRO A 368 -18.01 38.39 35.85
N TYR A 369 -18.47 39.62 36.05
CA TYR A 369 -17.86 40.81 35.43
C TYR A 369 -16.49 41.14 36.02
N THR A 370 -16.29 40.88 37.31
CA THR A 370 -14.96 41.01 37.93
C THR A 370 -14.05 39.91 37.44
N GLY A 371 -14.53 38.66 37.37
CA GLY A 371 -13.74 37.56 36.82
C GLY A 371 -13.37 37.78 35.35
N ALA A 372 -14.29 38.28 34.53
CA ALA A 372 -14.01 38.57 33.12
C ALA A 372 -12.85 39.55 32.95
N ARG A 373 -12.78 40.60 33.78
CA ARG A 373 -11.68 41.58 33.76
C ARG A 373 -10.33 41.00 34.17
N GLN A 374 -10.28 39.87 34.85
CA GLN A 374 -9.02 39.23 35.25
C GLN A 374 -8.43 38.35 34.13
N VAL A 375 -9.25 37.94 33.15
CA VAL A 375 -8.86 36.96 32.11
C VAL A 375 -8.89 37.53 30.68
N THR A 376 -9.15 38.83 30.53
CA THR A 376 -9.14 39.59 29.28
C THR A 376 -8.25 40.82 29.43
#